data_AF-A0A0L9VQG5-F1
#
_entry.id   AF-A0A0L9VQG5-F1
#
_cell.length_a   1.000
_cell.length_b   1.000
_cell.length_c   1.000
_cell.angle_alpha   90.00
_cell.angle_beta   90.00
_cell.angle_gamma   90.00
#
_symmetry.space_group_name_H-M   'P 1'
#
loop_
_entity.id
_entity.type
_entity.pdbx_description
1 polymer ?
#
loop_
_entity_poly.entity_id
_entity_poly.type
_entity_poly.pdbx_seq_one_letter_code
_entity_poly.pdbx_strand_id
1 'polypeptide(L)' 'SVAELSQRVYADYSVYTAKGVLTLTPKPPEFESKASGAFGVSREGYMLLQFAPSVGTEESIYDWNQKQVT' A
#
# COMPACT_ATOMS: atom_id res chain seq x y z
N SER A 1 17.54 26.31 6.57
CA SER A 1 16.43 25.96 5.67
C SER A 1 16.22 24.47 5.81
N VAL A 2 15.24 24.05 6.60
CA VAL A 2 14.85 22.63 6.64
C VAL A 2 14.18 22.40 5.30
N ALA A 3 14.80 21.62 4.41
CA ALA A 3 14.20 21.26 3.14
C ALA A 3 12.77 20.80 3.42
N GLU A 4 11.77 21.44 2.83
CA GLU A 4 10.38 21.05 3.00
C GLU A 4 10.26 19.58 2.63
N LEU A 5 9.98 18.74 3.62
CA LEU A 5 9.75 17.33 3.39
C LEU A 5 8.50 17.22 2.51
N SER A 6 8.65 16.64 1.32
CA SER A 6 7.53 16.41 0.41
C SER A 6 6.41 15.67 1.16
N GLN A 7 5.18 16.14 1.01
CA GLN A 7 4.03 15.53 1.67
C GLN A 7 3.89 14.06 1.27
N ARG A 8 3.71 13.17 2.25
CA ARG A 8 3.42 11.76 1.99
C ARG A 8 2.00 11.62 1.46
N VAL A 9 1.86 10.99 0.30
CA VAL A 9 0.57 10.74 -0.36
C VAL A 9 0.20 9.26 -0.22
N TYR A 10 -1.06 9.00 0.11
CA TYR A 10 -1.67 7.67 0.09
C TYR A 10 -2.73 7.67 -1.02
N ALA A 11 -2.62 6.73 -1.97
CA ALA A 11 -3.45 6.68 -3.17
C ALA A 11 -3.80 5.22 -3.47
N ASP A 12 -4.52 4.60 -2.54
CA ASP A 12 -4.92 3.20 -2.65
C ASP A 12 -6.04 3.03 -3.68
N TYR A 13 -6.01 1.93 -4.43
CA TYR A 13 -7.08 1.53 -5.34
C TYR A 13 -7.80 0.30 -4.80
N SER A 14 -9.13 0.38 -4.65
CA SER A 14 -9.93 -0.68 -4.05
C SER A 14 -11.00 -1.20 -5.00
N VAL A 15 -11.12 -2.53 -5.08
CA VAL A 15 -12.18 -3.24 -5.79
C VAL A 15 -13.12 -3.87 -4.76
N TYR A 16 -14.36 -3.41 -4.73
CA TYR A 16 -15.40 -3.85 -3.80
C TYR A 16 -16.31 -4.87 -4.44
N THR A 17 -16.55 -5.98 -3.74
CA THR A 17 -17.42 -7.08 -4.21
C THR A 17 -18.30 -7.56 -3.07
N ALA A 18 -19.36 -8.31 -3.40
CA ALA A 18 -20.23 -8.94 -2.40
C ALA A 18 -19.50 -9.90 -1.45
N LYS A 19 -18.34 -10.45 -1.83
CA LYS A 19 -17.60 -11.43 -1.02
C LYS A 19 -16.42 -10.83 -0.26
N GLY A 20 -16.04 -9.59 -0.56
CA GLY A 20 -14.87 -8.96 0.03
C GLY A 20 -14.35 -7.79 -0.79
N VAL A 21 -13.29 -7.20 -0.28
CA VAL A 21 -12.57 -6.07 -0.89
C VAL A 21 -11.12 -6.46 -1.12
N LEU A 22 -10.58 -6.06 -2.28
CA LEU A 22 -9.15 -6.06 -2.58
C LEU A 22 -8.68 -4.61 -2.66
N THR A 23 -7.68 -4.24 -1.86
CA THR A 23 -7.00 -2.94 -1.88
C THR A 23 -5.56 -3.11 -2.37
N LEU A 24 -5.17 -2.28 -3.35
CA LEU A 24 -3.83 -2.22 -3.92
C LEU A 24 -3.16 -0.92 -3.48
N THR A 25 -2.02 -1.04 -2.79
CA THR A 25 -1.23 0.12 -2.34
C THR A 25 0.15 0.09 -3.00
N PRO A 26 0.54 1.12 -3.78
CA PRO A 26 1.89 1.23 -4.30
C PRO A 26 2.89 1.48 -3.18
N LYS A 27 3.99 0.72 -3.17
CA LYS A 27 5.15 0.92 -2.29
C LYS A 27 6.34 1.38 -3.15
N PRO A 28 6.87 2.60 -2.90
CA PRO A 28 7.99 3.11 -3.68
C PRO A 28 9.25 2.29 -3.38
N PRO A 29 10.24 2.30 -4.30
CA PRO A 29 11.55 1.72 -4.05
C PRO A 29 12.27 2.42 -2.89
N GLU A 30 13.19 1.69 -2.28
CA GLU A 30 14.10 2.23 -1.27
C GLU A 30 15.46 2.54 -1.91
N PHE A 31 16.12 3.58 -1.40
CA PHE A 31 17.40 4.04 -1.93
C PHE A 31 18.46 4.09 -0.83
N GLU A 32 19.69 3.74 -1.17
CA GLU A 32 20.87 3.91 -0.33
C GLU A 32 21.81 4.97 -0.91
N SER A 33 22.46 5.73 -0.02
CA SER A 33 23.46 6.72 -0.40
C SER A 33 24.81 6.06 -0.62
N LYS A 34 25.49 6.39 -1.73
CA LYS A 34 26.82 5.90 -2.07
C LYS A 34 27.89 6.93 -1.69
N ALA A 35 29.13 6.46 -1.50
CA ALA A 35 30.28 7.33 -1.20
C ALA A 35 30.54 8.41 -2.27
N SER A 36 30.08 8.19 -3.51
CA SER A 36 30.15 9.17 -4.60
C SER A 36 29.12 10.31 -4.49
N GLY A 37 28.20 10.24 -3.52
CA GLY A 37 27.06 11.15 -3.38
C GLY A 37 25.85 10.79 -4.25
N ALA A 38 25.93 9.73 -5.07
CA ALA A 38 24.80 9.20 -5.82
C ALA A 38 23.90 8.30 -4.95
N PHE A 39 22.64 8.17 -5.33
CA PHE A 39 21.72 7.19 -4.74
C PHE A 39 21.62 5.94 -5.63
N GLY A 40 21.63 4.76 -5.03
CA GLY A 40 21.32 3.49 -5.69
C GLY A 40 20.03 2.90 -5.15
N VAL A 41 19.31 2.12 -5.96
CA VAL A 41 18.17 1.34 -5.48
C VAL A 41 18.68 0.23 -4.58
N SER A 42 18.23 0.20 -3.32
CA SER A 42 18.53 -0.88 -2.37
C SER A 42 17.39 -1.92 -2.34
N ARG A 43 16.17 -1.50 -2.66
CA ARG A 43 14.99 -2.37 -2.76
C ARG A 43 14.05 -1.90 -3.86
N GLU A 44 13.65 -2.83 -4.72
CA GLU A 44 12.61 -2.60 -5.73
C GLU A 44 11.29 -2.18 -5.06
N GLY A 45 10.55 -1.30 -5.72
CA GLY A 45 9.17 -0.99 -5.36
C GLY A 45 8.25 -2.19 -5.63
N TYR A 46 7.07 -2.20 -5.01
CA TYR A 46 6.12 -3.28 -5.19
C TYR A 46 4.68 -2.81 -4.96
N MET A 47 3.71 -3.64 -5.34
CA MET A 47 2.31 -3.44 -5.00
C MET A 47 1.99 -4.29 -3.77
N LEU A 48 1.50 -3.66 -2.71
CA LEU A 48 0.95 -4.37 -1.56
C LEU A 48 -0.51 -4.71 -1.85
N LEU A 49 -0.88 -5.98 -1.70
CA LEU A 49 -2.25 -6.43 -1.87
C LEU A 49 -2.85 -6.73 -0.49
N GLN A 50 -4.04 -6.18 -0.23
CA GLN A 50 -4.78 -6.41 1.01
C GLN A 50 -6.18 -6.92 0.69
N PHE A 51 -6.54 -8.06 1.25
CA PHE A 51 -7.86 -8.67 1.07
C PHE A 51 -8.60 -8.65 2.39
N ALA A 52 -9.84 -8.16 2.42
CA ALA A 52 -10.72 -8.28 3.59
C ALA A 52 -12.02 -8.99 3.18
N PRO A 53 -12.45 -10.03 3.92
CA PRO A 53 -13.68 -10.75 3.60
C PRO A 53 -14.91 -9.90 3.92
N SER A 54 -16.00 -10.15 3.20
CA SER A 54 -17.32 -9.63 3.61
C SER A 54 -17.93 -10.55 4.66
N VAL A 55 -18.58 -9.94 5.66
CA VAL A 55 -19.25 -10.65 6.77
C VAL A 55 -20.77 -10.43 6.79
N GLY A 56 -21.30 -9.63 5.84
CA GLY A 56 -22.73 -9.37 5.71
C GLY A 56 -23.39 -10.26 4.66
N THR A 57 -24.65 -10.64 4.90
CA THR A 57 -25.46 -11.45 3.97
C THR A 57 -26.23 -10.62 2.94
N GLU A 58 -26.49 -9.34 3.23
CA GLU A 58 -27.26 -8.43 2.36
C GLU A 58 -26.58 -7.07 2.14
N GLU A 59 -25.82 -6.57 3.13
CA GLU A 59 -24.98 -5.38 3.00
C GLU A 59 -23.50 -5.75 2.99
N SER A 60 -22.73 -5.11 2.12
CA SER A 60 -21.28 -5.34 2.01
C SER A 60 -20.53 -4.69 3.17
N ILE A 61 -20.54 -5.36 4.33
CA ILE A 61 -19.71 -5.04 5.49
C ILE A 61 -18.43 -5.86 5.36
N TYR A 62 -17.27 -5.19 5.45
CA TYR A 62 -15.95 -5.80 5.31
C TYR A 62 -15.23 -5.84 6.66
N ASP A 63 -14.72 -7.00 7.06
CA ASP A 63 -13.96 -7.16 8.30
C ASP A 63 -12.46 -6.95 8.08
N TRP A 64 -11.98 -5.74 8.37
CA TRP A 64 -10.56 -5.39 8.24
C TRP A 64 -9.66 -6.03 9.30
N ASN A 65 -10.21 -6.59 10.38
CA ASN A 65 -9.41 -7.33 11.38
C ASN A 65 -9.00 -8.70 10.86
N GLN A 66 -9.77 -9.27 9.93
CA GLN A 66 -9.47 -10.53 9.26
C GLN A 66 -8.76 -10.36 7.91
N LYS A 67 -8.15 -9.18 7.69
CA LYS A 67 -7.48 -8.92 6.42
C LYS A 67 -6.24 -9.80 6.24
N GLN A 68 -6.03 -10.26 5.02
CA GLN A 68 -4.80 -10.90 4.58
C GLN A 68 -3.96 -9.91 3.78
N VAL A 69 -2.65 -9.95 3.95
CA VAL A 69 -1.70 -9.04 3.30
C VAL A 69 -0.66 -9.87 2.56
N THR A 70 -0.38 -9.51 1.30
CA THR A 70 0.61 -10.18 0.45
C THR A 70 1.44 -9.16 -0.31
#